data_AF-A0A416RD64-F1
#
_entry.id   AF-A0A416RD64-F1
#
_cell.length_a   1.000
_cell.length_b   1.000
_cell.length_c   1.000
_cell.angle_alpha   90.00
_cell.angle_beta   90.00
_cell.angle_gamma   90.00
#
_symmetry.space_group_name_H-M   'P 1'
#
loop_
_entity.id
_entity.type
_entity.pdbx_description
1 polymer ?
#
loop_
_entity_poly.entity_id
_entity_poly.type
_entity_poly.pdbx_seq_one_letter_code
_entity_poly.pdbx_strand_id
1 'polypeptide(L)'
;MKGDWKWKVAYGALMLCAFWKVTVVPNMQGSSLYQPMKAGVMSAGWVLAVYLFYWYTRKKQWEKASPEERRELERAETDERNQFLWGQAACFSWQIMLFSLAAAGVVMSALDCVPGMLMVVVLFGVQMLSYLARLRVLNQRF
;
A
#
# COMPACT_ATOMS: atom_id res chain seq x y z
N MET A 1 9.14 -16.36 12.51
CA MET A 1 8.25 -15.58 11.61
C MET A 1 8.82 -15.57 10.19
N LYS A 2 8.13 -16.16 9.21
CA LYS A 2 8.49 -16.04 7.78
C LYS A 2 8.27 -14.59 7.32
N GLY A 3 9.30 -13.74 7.34
CA GLY A 3 9.14 -12.34 6.92
C GLY A 3 10.30 -11.38 7.22
N ASP A 4 11.32 -11.82 7.94
CA ASP A 4 12.40 -10.95 8.44
C ASP A 4 13.23 -10.26 7.33
N TRP A 5 13.38 -10.92 6.18
CA TRP A 5 14.00 -10.33 5.00
C TRP A 5 13.16 -9.20 4.39
N LYS A 6 11.83 -9.37 4.31
CA LYS A 6 10.92 -8.36 3.71
C LYS A 6 10.96 -7.05 4.49
N TRP A 7 11.07 -7.16 5.82
CA TRP A 7 11.34 -6.04 6.69
C TRP A 7 12.65 -5.36 6.28
N LYS A 8 13.79 -6.04 6.36
CA LYS A 8 15.10 -5.44 6.02
C LYS A 8 15.10 -4.72 4.66
N VAL A 9 14.45 -5.30 3.65
CA VAL A 9 14.26 -4.66 2.33
C VAL A 9 13.43 -3.38 2.43
N ALA A 10 12.29 -3.42 3.12
CA ALA A 10 11.42 -2.25 3.29
C ALA A 10 12.11 -1.08 4.01
N TYR A 11 13.03 -1.32 4.95
CA TYR A 11 13.86 -0.25 5.52
C TYR A 11 14.99 0.21 4.66
N GLY A 12 15.67 -0.71 3.97
CA GLY A 12 16.62 -0.30 2.94
C GLY A 12 15.96 0.65 1.94
N ALA A 13 14.75 0.32 1.48
CA ALA A 13 13.96 1.17 0.59
C ALA A 13 13.55 2.49 1.25
N LEU A 14 13.13 2.49 2.52
CA LEU A 14 12.75 3.72 3.23
C LEU A 14 13.96 4.67 3.38
N MET A 15 15.12 4.14 3.74
CA MET A 15 16.36 4.90 3.85
C MET A 15 16.79 5.44 2.49
N LEU A 16 16.60 4.67 1.42
CA LEU A 16 16.87 5.11 0.05
C LEU A 16 15.93 6.25 -0.37
N CYS A 17 14.63 6.16 -0.06
CA CYS A 17 13.68 7.26 -0.26
C CYS A 17 14.08 8.52 0.53
N ALA A 18 14.49 8.36 1.79
CA ALA A 18 14.97 9.48 2.60
C ALA A 18 16.24 10.12 2.01
N PHE A 19 17.19 9.30 1.58
CA PHE A 19 18.41 9.76 0.92
C PHE A 19 18.10 10.51 -0.37
N TRP A 20 17.26 9.96 -1.24
CA TRP A 20 16.85 10.61 -2.50
C TRP A 20 16.12 11.93 -2.26
N LYS A 21 15.25 11.99 -1.24
CA LYS A 21 14.58 13.24 -0.86
C LYS A 21 15.56 14.36 -0.50
N VAL A 22 16.68 14.02 0.15
CA VAL A 22 17.66 15.00 0.63
C VAL A 22 18.70 15.35 -0.44
N THR A 23 19.04 14.41 -1.33
CA THR A 23 20.14 14.59 -2.29
C THR A 23 19.67 14.90 -3.71
N VAL A 24 18.72 14.13 -4.23
CA VAL A 24 18.35 14.17 -5.65
C VAL A 24 17.16 15.08 -5.90
N VAL A 25 16.12 15.01 -5.06
CA VAL A 25 14.90 15.84 -5.21
C VAL A 25 15.20 17.35 -5.19
N PRO A 26 16.08 17.88 -4.32
CA PRO A 26 16.39 19.31 -4.31
C PRO A 26 17.15 19.76 -5.56
N ASN A 27 18.00 18.91 -6.13
CA ASN A 27 18.73 19.20 -7.36
C ASN A 27 17.83 19.31 -8.61
N MET A 28 16.57 18.89 -8.49
CA MET A 28 15.58 18.98 -9.58
C MET A 28 14.65 20.19 -9.47
N GLN A 29 14.83 21.11 -8.52
CA GLN A 29 13.90 22.23 -8.26
C GLN A 29 13.53 23.08 -9.50
N GLY A 30 14.43 23.22 -10.47
CA GLY A 30 14.17 23.95 -11.72
C GLY A 30 13.45 23.13 -12.82
N SER A 31 13.20 21.84 -12.59
CA SER A 31 12.57 20.95 -13.57
C SER A 31 11.06 20.84 -13.32
N SER A 32 10.29 20.66 -14.41
CA SER A 32 8.87 20.28 -14.34
C SER A 32 8.62 18.96 -13.61
N LEU A 33 9.66 18.11 -13.48
CA LEU A 33 9.61 16.85 -12.75
C LEU A 33 9.76 17.00 -11.22
N TYR A 34 10.10 18.19 -10.71
CA TYR A 34 10.34 18.40 -9.27
C TYR A 34 9.14 18.00 -8.40
N GLN A 35 7.97 18.59 -8.67
CA GLN A 35 6.77 18.36 -7.90
C GLN A 35 6.29 16.90 -7.94
N PRO A 36 6.16 16.25 -9.12
CA PRO A 36 5.73 14.85 -9.15
C PRO A 36 6.75 13.92 -8.48
N MET A 37 8.06 14.18 -8.64
CA MET A 37 9.08 13.34 -8.02
C MET A 37 9.13 13.51 -6.50
N LYS A 38 9.01 14.75 -6.01
CA LYS A 38 8.88 15.04 -4.57
C LYS A 38 7.67 14.35 -3.96
N ALA A 39 6.51 14.44 -4.63
CA ALA A 39 5.29 13.77 -4.19
C ALA A 39 5.45 12.25 -4.19
N GLY A 40 6.01 11.68 -5.26
CA GLY A 40 6.25 10.23 -5.37
C GLY A 40 7.15 9.68 -4.27
N VAL A 41 8.30 10.32 -4.02
CA VAL A 41 9.24 9.91 -2.96
C VAL A 41 8.61 10.03 -1.58
N MET A 42 7.86 11.10 -1.32
CA MET A 42 7.15 11.30 -0.04
C MET A 42 6.08 10.24 0.19
N SER A 43 5.24 9.98 -0.81
CA SER A 43 4.18 8.97 -0.71
C SER A 43 4.75 7.56 -0.51
N ALA A 44 5.79 7.20 -1.26
CA ALA A 44 6.48 5.92 -1.09
C ALA A 44 7.09 5.79 0.32
N GLY A 45 7.71 6.86 0.83
CA GLY A 45 8.25 6.90 2.18
C GLY A 45 7.18 6.67 3.26
N TRP A 46 6.01 7.29 3.13
CA TRP A 46 4.89 7.09 4.07
C TRP A 46 4.33 5.67 4.02
N VAL A 47 4.12 5.11 2.82
CA VAL A 47 3.65 3.73 2.67
C VAL A 47 4.61 2.74 3.36
N LEU A 48 5.91 2.93 3.15
CA LEU A 48 6.93 2.13 3.81
C LEU A 48 6.87 2.33 5.33
N ALA A 49 6.84 3.57 5.83
CA ALA A 49 6.78 3.85 7.26
C ALA A 49 5.56 3.19 7.95
N VAL A 50 4.36 3.26 7.33
CA VAL A 50 3.15 2.60 7.84
C VAL A 50 3.32 1.08 7.84
N TYR A 51 3.88 0.50 6.77
CA TYR A 51 4.15 -0.94 6.71
C TYR A 51 5.12 -1.38 7.83
N LEU A 52 6.17 -0.60 8.09
CA LEU A 52 7.14 -0.89 9.15
C LEU A 52 6.54 -0.75 10.55
N PHE A 53 5.71 0.27 10.75
CA PHE A 53 4.99 0.46 12.01
C PHE A 53 4.04 -0.71 12.28
N TYR A 54 3.28 -1.13 11.27
CA TYR A 54 2.43 -2.32 11.35
C TYR A 54 3.24 -3.57 11.70
N TRP A 55 4.38 -3.77 11.02
CA TRP A 55 5.24 -4.91 11.30
C TRP A 55 5.80 -4.87 12.73
N TYR A 56 6.30 -3.71 13.16
CA TYR A 56 6.89 -3.53 14.49
C TYR A 56 5.88 -3.75 15.62
N THR A 57 4.67 -3.20 15.46
CA THR A 57 3.58 -3.41 16.43
C THR A 57 3.19 -4.90 16.52
N ARG A 58 3.06 -5.58 15.38
CA ARG A 58 2.80 -7.03 15.33
C ARG A 58 3.93 -7.85 15.97
N LYS A 59 5.19 -7.49 15.72
CA LYS A 59 6.35 -8.15 16.34
C LYS A 59 6.32 -7.99 17.86
N LYS A 60 6.06 -6.79 18.34
CA LYS A 60 5.97 -6.48 19.78
C LYS A 60 4.81 -7.22 20.44
N GLN A 61 3.67 -7.33 19.77
CA GLN A 61 2.54 -8.15 20.25
C GLN A 61 2.95 -9.63 20.35
N TRP A 62 3.62 -10.16 19.33
CA TRP A 62 4.10 -11.55 19.34
C TRP A 62 5.13 -11.83 20.44
N GLU A 63 6.09 -10.91 20.64
CA GLU A 63 7.11 -11.03 21.68
C GLU A 63 6.49 -11.02 23.09
N LYS A 64 5.45 -10.20 23.32
CA LYS A 64 4.73 -10.11 24.60
C LYS A 64 3.70 -11.22 24.84
N ALA A 65 3.21 -11.87 23.78
CA ALA A 65 2.16 -12.86 23.87
C ALA A 65 2.62 -14.13 24.62
N SER A 66 1.75 -14.66 25.47
CA SER A 66 1.95 -15.93 26.16
C SER A 66 1.99 -17.11 25.17
N PRO A 67 2.50 -18.30 25.55
CA PRO A 67 2.49 -19.48 24.68
C PRO A 67 1.10 -19.92 24.21
N GLU A 68 0.05 -19.62 24.99
CA GLU A 68 -1.34 -19.87 24.61
C GLU A 68 -1.86 -18.83 23.64
N GLU A 69 -1.62 -17.54 23.92
CA GLU A 69 -1.99 -16.43 23.02
C GLU A 69 -1.30 -16.55 21.66
N ARG A 70 -0.05 -17.01 21.61
CA ARG A 70 0.64 -17.27 20.32
C ARG A 70 -0.06 -18.34 19.49
N ARG A 71 -0.53 -19.42 20.13
CA ARG A 71 -1.30 -20.49 19.47
C ARG A 71 -2.68 -20.00 19.03
N GLU A 72 -3.28 -19.07 19.75
CA GLU A 72 -4.53 -18.42 19.33
C GLU A 72 -4.31 -17.45 18.17
N LEU A 73 -3.24 -16.67 18.18
CA LEU A 73 -2.86 -15.79 17.08
C LEU A 73 -2.58 -16.59 15.79
N GLU A 74 -1.87 -17.72 15.88
CA GLU A 74 -1.65 -18.62 14.75
C GLU A 74 -2.94 -19.26 14.26
N ARG A 75 -3.83 -19.69 15.17
CA ARG A 75 -5.16 -20.19 14.81
C ARG A 75 -6.00 -19.13 14.14
N ALA A 76 -6.07 -17.92 14.68
CA ALA A 76 -6.84 -16.81 14.13
C ALA A 76 -6.36 -16.38 12.72
N GLU A 77 -5.06 -16.52 12.43
CA GLU A 77 -4.49 -16.26 11.11
C GLU A 77 -4.83 -17.37 10.10
N THR A 78 -4.98 -18.60 10.58
CA THR A 78 -5.26 -19.79 9.74
C THR A 78 -6.76 -20.11 9.63
N ASP A 79 -7.60 -19.49 10.47
CA ASP A 79 -9.04 -19.73 10.52
C ASP A 79 -9.71 -19.28 9.20
N GLU A 80 -10.33 -20.25 8.53
CA GLU A 80 -11.02 -20.06 7.25
C GLU A 80 -12.14 -19.01 7.35
N ARG A 81 -12.81 -18.93 8.51
CA ARG A 81 -13.87 -17.93 8.74
C ARG A 81 -13.31 -16.53 8.75
N ASN A 82 -12.17 -16.32 9.40
CA ASN A 82 -11.50 -15.03 9.36
C ASN A 82 -11.05 -14.71 7.95
N GLN A 83 -10.40 -15.65 7.25
CA GLN A 83 -9.97 -15.44 5.87
C GLN A 83 -11.13 -15.04 4.95
N PHE A 84 -12.30 -15.64 5.13
CA PHE A 84 -13.53 -15.26 4.42
C PHE A 84 -13.96 -13.81 4.75
N LEU A 85 -14.00 -13.43 6.03
CA LEU A 85 -14.33 -12.06 6.45
C LEU A 85 -13.35 -11.02 5.88
N TRP A 86 -12.04 -11.31 5.91
CA TRP A 86 -11.01 -10.47 5.29
C TRP A 86 -11.20 -10.37 3.78
N GLY A 87 -11.59 -11.47 3.12
CA GLY A 87 -11.90 -11.50 1.68
C GLY A 87 -13.11 -10.64 1.34
N GLN A 88 -14.19 -10.73 2.13
CA GLN A 88 -15.39 -9.92 1.95
C GLN A 88 -15.11 -8.43 2.19
N ALA A 89 -14.39 -8.10 3.26
CA ALA A 89 -13.97 -6.73 3.55
C ALA A 89 -13.06 -6.16 2.44
N ALA A 90 -12.16 -6.98 1.89
CA ALA A 90 -11.33 -6.58 0.75
C ALA A 90 -12.18 -6.32 -0.51
N CYS A 91 -13.15 -7.17 -0.83
CA CYS A 91 -14.08 -6.91 -1.94
C CYS A 91 -14.93 -5.65 -1.74
N PHE A 92 -15.45 -5.44 -0.53
CA PHE A 92 -16.26 -4.27 -0.22
C PHE A 92 -15.45 -2.97 -0.29
N SER A 93 -14.27 -2.95 0.33
CA SER A 93 -13.35 -1.80 0.26
C SER A 93 -12.90 -1.53 -1.18
N TRP A 94 -12.70 -2.57 -1.99
CA TRP A 94 -12.42 -2.45 -3.41
C TRP A 94 -13.54 -1.74 -4.17
N GLN A 95 -14.79 -2.15 -3.96
CA GLN A 95 -15.95 -1.54 -4.60
C GLN A 95 -16.10 -0.07 -4.19
N ILE A 96 -15.99 0.23 -2.90
CA ILE A 96 -16.03 1.62 -2.41
C ILE A 96 -14.94 2.46 -3.08
N MET A 97 -13.72 1.94 -3.19
CA MET A 97 -12.62 2.66 -3.83
C MET A 97 -12.92 2.96 -5.31
N LEU A 98 -13.50 2.00 -6.05
CA LEU A 98 -13.91 2.21 -7.44
C LEU A 98 -14.98 3.30 -7.57
N PHE A 99 -16.02 3.26 -6.73
CA PHE A 99 -17.05 4.30 -6.72
C PHE A 99 -16.48 5.66 -6.33
N SER A 100 -15.54 5.70 -5.38
CA SER A 100 -14.87 6.94 -4.97
C SER A 100 -14.01 7.53 -6.09
N LEU A 101 -13.28 6.69 -6.82
CA LEU A 101 -12.49 7.12 -7.98
C LEU A 101 -13.39 7.61 -9.13
N ALA A 102 -14.53 6.95 -9.38
CA ALA A 102 -15.50 7.39 -10.37
C ALA A 102 -16.09 8.77 -9.99
N ALA A 103 -16.51 8.95 -8.74
CA ALA A 103 -17.00 10.22 -8.24
C ALA A 103 -15.93 11.33 -8.33
N ALA A 104 -14.69 11.03 -7.94
CA ALA A 104 -13.56 11.94 -8.10
C ALA A 104 -13.34 12.32 -9.57
N GLY A 105 -13.44 11.35 -10.50
CA GLY A 105 -13.37 11.61 -11.94
C GLY A 105 -14.43 12.60 -12.42
N VAL A 106 -15.69 12.42 -12.01
CA VAL A 106 -16.79 13.35 -12.32
C VAL A 106 -16.51 14.74 -11.78
N VAL A 107 -16.07 14.86 -10.52
CA VAL A 107 -15.73 16.15 -9.91
C VAL A 107 -14.58 16.82 -10.64
N MET A 108 -13.49 16.09 -10.95
CA MET A 108 -12.33 16.64 -11.65
C MET A 108 -12.69 17.07 -13.08
N SER A 109 -13.59 16.36 -13.74
CA SER A 109 -14.12 16.74 -15.05
C SER A 109 -15.00 17.98 -14.99
N ALA A 110 -15.88 18.09 -13.98
CA ALA A 110 -16.74 19.27 -13.82
C ALA A 110 -15.95 20.54 -13.47
N LEU A 111 -14.76 20.39 -12.90
CA LEU A 111 -13.83 21.48 -12.58
C LEU A 111 -12.82 21.78 -13.70
N ASP A 112 -12.93 21.13 -14.87
CA ASP A 112 -11.96 21.21 -15.98
C ASP A 112 -10.49 20.99 -15.53
N CYS A 113 -10.29 20.17 -14.49
CA CYS A 113 -8.99 19.94 -13.88
C CYS A 113 -8.26 18.78 -14.57
N VAL A 114 -7.60 19.08 -15.70
CA VAL A 114 -6.84 18.08 -16.49
C VAL A 114 -5.82 17.29 -15.66
N PRO A 115 -5.00 17.89 -14.78
CA PRO A 115 -4.09 17.13 -13.93
C PRO A 115 -4.83 16.20 -12.96
N GLY A 116 -5.96 16.64 -12.42
CA GLY A 116 -6.80 15.83 -11.53
C GLY A 116 -7.38 14.61 -12.24
N MET A 117 -7.87 14.79 -13.48
CA MET A 117 -8.36 13.69 -14.31
C MET A 117 -7.26 12.66 -14.62
N LEU A 118 -6.06 13.10 -14.98
CA LEU A 118 -4.91 12.20 -15.21
C LEU A 118 -4.57 11.39 -13.96
N MET A 119 -4.59 12.02 -12.78
CA MET A 119 -4.35 11.30 -11.51
C MET A 119 -5.41 10.25 -11.21
N VAL A 120 -6.69 10.53 -11.47
CA VAL A 120 -7.78 9.55 -11.32
C VAL A 120 -7.56 8.35 -12.23
N VAL A 121 -7.18 8.57 -13.50
CA VAL A 121 -6.88 7.49 -14.46
C VAL A 121 -5.68 6.66 -13.99
N VAL A 122 -4.62 7.29 -13.51
CA VAL A 122 -3.45 6.58 -12.96
C VAL A 122 -3.84 5.72 -11.76
N LEU A 123 -4.59 6.27 -10.80
CA LEU A 123 -5.03 5.53 -9.62
C LEU A 123 -5.95 4.36 -9.99
N PHE A 124 -6.85 4.56 -10.95
CA PHE A 124 -7.68 3.50 -11.50
C PHE A 124 -6.83 2.41 -12.17
N GLY A 125 -5.81 2.78 -12.93
CA GLY A 125 -4.86 1.84 -13.54
C GLY A 125 -4.09 1.02 -12.50
N VAL A 126 -3.56 1.66 -11.46
CA VAL A 126 -2.88 0.99 -10.34
C VAL A 126 -3.82 0.01 -9.65
N GLN A 127 -5.06 0.44 -9.41
CA GLN A 127 -6.13 -0.41 -8.88
C GLN A 127 -6.30 -1.61 -9.81
N MET A 128 -6.70 -1.46 -11.07
CA MET A 128 -6.87 -2.58 -12.00
C MET A 128 -5.68 -3.54 -12.10
N LEU A 129 -4.45 -3.02 -12.17
CA LEU A 129 -3.23 -3.85 -12.20
C LEU A 129 -3.06 -4.67 -10.91
N SER A 130 -3.34 -4.09 -9.74
CA SER A 130 -3.27 -4.80 -8.46
C SER A 130 -4.30 -5.93 -8.37
N TYR A 131 -5.50 -5.74 -8.92
CA TYR A 131 -6.51 -6.80 -9.04
C TYR A 131 -6.04 -7.93 -9.96
N LEU A 132 -5.58 -7.59 -11.17
CA LEU A 132 -5.12 -8.58 -12.14
C LEU A 132 -3.92 -9.38 -11.62
N ALA A 133 -2.97 -8.72 -10.97
CA ALA A 133 -1.83 -9.39 -10.34
C ALA A 133 -2.29 -10.39 -9.27
N ARG A 134 -3.25 -10.00 -8.44
CA ARG A 134 -3.78 -10.88 -7.40
C ARG A 134 -4.60 -12.03 -7.97
N LEU A 135 -5.36 -11.77 -9.04
CA LEU A 135 -6.12 -12.80 -9.76
C LEU A 135 -5.19 -13.83 -10.41
N ARG A 136 -4.07 -13.40 -11.00
CA ARG A 136 -3.04 -14.32 -11.52
C ARG A 136 -2.45 -15.21 -10.42
N VAL A 137 -2.12 -14.65 -9.27
CA VAL A 137 -1.57 -15.41 -8.13
C VAL A 137 -2.58 -16.43 -7.60
N LEU A 138 -3.85 -16.06 -7.51
CA LEU A 138 -4.92 -16.98 -7.10
C LEU A 138 -5.11 -18.09 -8.12
N ASN A 139 -5.15 -17.77 -9.41
CA ASN A 139 -5.32 -18.74 -10.50
C ASN A 139 -4.11 -19.69 -10.69
N GLN A 140 -2.97 -19.41 -10.06
CA GLN A 140 -1.82 -20.33 -10.01
C GLN A 140 -1.84 -21.25 -8.79
N ARG A 141 -2.66 -20.93 -7.78
CA ARG A 141 -2.80 -21.74 -6.55
C ARG A 141 -3.93 -22.77 -6.64
N PHE A 142 -4.86 -22.58 -7.56
CA PHE A 142 -5.97 -23.48 -7.89
C PHE A 142 -5.73 -24.06 -9.28
#